data_AF-A0A2D4S4A4-F1
#
_entry.id   AF-A0A2D4S4A4-F1
#
_cell.length_a   1.000
_cell.length_b   1.000
_cell.length_c   1.000
_cell.angle_alpha   90.00
_cell.angle_beta   90.00
_cell.angle_gamma   90.00
#
_symmetry.space_group_name_H-M   'P 1'
#
loop_
_entity.id
_entity.type
_entity.pdbx_description
1 polymer ?
#
loop_
_entity_poly.entity_id
_entity_poly.type
_entity_poly.pdbx_seq_one_letter_code
_entity_poly.pdbx_strand_id
1 'polypeptide(L)'
;MVKFALLLVCFGALGLISSYSQAKDVDSDGDGIADRFERLLKTDPKDAKSTPADLDGDGIPDGYDLDIDGDGVNNWQDPFPRNAQESADVDGDGVGDTQDDDSDGDGFSNADELQAGTNPNNKNSFPDQSGPVLEVIEMPESVNQRIVDIRGMAFDMGMGVKKIQVVNADGDIFPGHFEYTTHFNVKVRLNRGENQLQVAAYDSANNVSRQFVTLSYNP
;
A
#
# COMPACT_ATOMS: atom_id res chain seq x y z
N MET A 1 57.54 -20.85 -16.26
CA MET A 1 56.30 -21.25 -15.56
C MET A 1 56.03 -20.24 -14.46
N VAL A 2 54.76 -19.84 -14.34
CA VAL A 2 54.16 -18.95 -13.32
C VAL A 2 54.44 -17.44 -13.47
N LYS A 3 53.40 -16.70 -13.84
CA LYS A 3 53.10 -15.34 -13.36
C LYS A 3 51.59 -15.18 -13.19
N PHE A 4 51.23 -14.54 -12.08
CA PHE A 4 49.89 -14.39 -11.50
C PHE A 4 49.21 -13.07 -11.93
N ALA A 5 47.87 -13.08 -11.91
CA ALA A 5 46.90 -11.98 -11.73
C ALA A 5 46.81 -10.83 -12.77
N LEU A 6 45.62 -10.58 -13.34
CA LEU A 6 44.65 -9.62 -12.79
C LEU A 6 43.29 -9.68 -13.54
N LEU A 7 42.25 -9.48 -12.75
CA LEU A 7 40.81 -9.37 -13.00
C LEU A 7 40.40 -8.53 -14.24
N LEU A 8 39.50 -9.06 -15.08
CA LEU A 8 38.42 -8.30 -15.72
C LEU A 8 37.30 -9.25 -16.16
N VAL A 9 36.23 -9.31 -15.37
CA VAL A 9 34.95 -9.87 -15.82
C VAL A 9 34.28 -8.77 -16.64
N CYS A 10 34.49 -8.77 -17.95
CA CYS A 10 33.59 -8.07 -18.87
C CYS A 10 32.52 -9.07 -19.32
N PHE A 11 31.36 -9.03 -18.66
CA PHE A 11 30.11 -9.48 -19.30
C PHE A 11 29.74 -8.43 -20.36
N GLY A 12 30.37 -8.56 -21.52
CA GLY A 12 29.98 -7.88 -22.75
C GLY A 12 29.30 -8.88 -23.68
N ALA A 13 27.97 -8.97 -23.58
CA ALA A 13 27.02 -9.55 -24.54
C ALA A 13 25.65 -9.55 -23.81
N LEU A 14 24.55 -8.99 -24.29
CA LEU A 14 24.11 -8.74 -25.65
C LEU A 14 23.64 -7.28 -25.79
N GLY A 15 24.47 -6.44 -26.41
CA GLY A 15 23.94 -5.33 -27.18
C GLY A 15 23.38 -5.91 -28.49
N LEU A 16 22.12 -6.32 -28.49
CA LEU A 16 21.39 -6.45 -29.74
C LEU A 16 21.23 -5.02 -30.27
N ILE A 17 22.11 -4.69 -31.20
CA ILE A 17 21.95 -3.66 -32.22
C ILE A 17 20.53 -3.73 -32.80
N SER A 18 19.57 -3.03 -32.18
CA SER A 18 18.37 -2.58 -32.87
C SER A 18 18.72 -1.25 -33.53
N SER A 19 19.50 -1.33 -34.61
CA SER A 19 19.53 -0.25 -35.60
C SER A 19 18.26 -0.37 -36.45
N TYR A 20 17.09 -0.25 -35.81
CA TYR A 20 15.89 0.15 -36.54
C TYR A 20 16.07 1.65 -36.76
N SER A 21 16.70 2.01 -37.88
CA SER A 21 16.50 3.36 -38.39
C SER A 21 14.99 3.47 -38.57
N GLN A 22 14.32 4.23 -37.71
CA GLN A 22 12.98 4.73 -37.99
C GLN A 22 13.13 5.43 -39.34
N ALA A 23 12.82 4.74 -40.44
CA ALA A 23 12.58 5.41 -41.69
C ALA A 23 11.47 6.39 -41.32
N LYS A 24 11.76 7.69 -41.37
CA LYS A 24 10.76 8.71 -41.10
C LYS A 24 9.56 8.35 -41.95
N ASP A 25 8.48 7.95 -41.30
CA ASP A 25 7.30 7.52 -42.03
C ASP A 25 6.85 8.68 -42.91
N VAL A 26 6.47 8.34 -44.13
CA VAL A 26 5.98 9.33 -45.08
C VAL A 26 4.59 9.74 -44.62
N ASP A 27 4.41 11.04 -44.47
CA ASP A 27 3.16 11.75 -44.26
C ASP A 27 3.04 12.70 -45.46
N SER A 28 2.19 12.31 -46.41
CA SER A 28 2.11 12.89 -47.75
C SER A 28 1.27 14.17 -47.82
N ASP A 29 0.33 14.38 -46.89
CA ASP A 29 -0.51 15.58 -46.82
C ASP A 29 -0.25 16.47 -45.60
N GLY A 30 0.57 16.01 -44.66
CA GLY A 30 1.08 16.79 -43.53
C GLY A 30 0.09 16.88 -42.37
N ASP A 31 -0.81 15.92 -42.22
CA ASP A 31 -1.83 15.91 -41.18
C ASP A 31 -1.34 15.36 -39.82
N GLY A 32 -0.12 14.80 -39.79
CA GLY A 32 0.49 14.21 -38.61
C GLY A 32 0.39 12.69 -38.52
N ILE A 33 -0.34 12.04 -39.43
CA ILE A 33 -0.53 10.59 -39.47
C ILE A 33 0.25 10.01 -40.64
N ALA A 34 0.97 8.91 -40.38
CA ALA A 34 1.75 8.27 -41.43
C ALA A 34 0.86 7.61 -42.50
N ASP A 35 1.21 7.76 -43.78
CA ASP A 35 0.51 7.13 -44.92
C ASP A 35 0.28 5.62 -44.75
N ARG A 36 1.16 4.96 -43.98
CA ARG A 36 1.07 3.52 -43.69
C ARG A 36 -0.19 3.19 -42.90
N PHE A 37 -0.55 4.03 -41.93
CA PHE A 37 -1.72 3.86 -41.10
C PHE A 37 -2.99 4.25 -41.85
N GLU A 38 -2.94 5.32 -42.62
CA GLU A 38 -4.06 5.76 -43.43
C GLU A 38 -4.49 4.71 -44.47
N ARG A 39 -3.52 4.12 -45.19
CA ARG A 39 -3.80 3.00 -46.10
C ARG A 39 -4.41 1.79 -45.40
N LEU A 40 -3.99 1.53 -44.16
CA LEU A 40 -4.46 0.39 -43.37
C LEU A 40 -5.89 0.62 -42.86
N LEU A 41 -6.20 1.86 -42.48
CA LEU A 41 -7.51 2.30 -42.00
C LEU A 41 -8.43 2.82 -43.11
N LYS A 42 -7.97 2.76 -44.37
CA LYS A 42 -8.70 3.12 -45.60
C LYS A 42 -9.09 4.60 -45.68
N THR A 43 -8.26 5.46 -45.11
CA THR A 43 -8.30 6.91 -45.33
C THR A 43 -7.39 7.29 -46.52
N ASP A 44 -7.53 8.50 -47.07
CA ASP A 44 -6.77 8.99 -48.23
C ASP A 44 -5.49 9.72 -47.81
N PRO A 45 -4.27 9.16 -48.07
CA PRO A 45 -2.98 9.75 -47.66
C PRO A 45 -2.59 11.05 -48.35
N LYS A 46 -3.52 11.70 -49.03
CA LYS A 46 -3.28 12.93 -49.79
C LYS A 46 -4.31 14.00 -49.46
N ASP A 47 -5.23 13.70 -48.55
CA ASP A 47 -6.27 14.59 -48.11
C ASP A 47 -6.24 14.66 -46.58
N ALA A 48 -5.61 15.72 -46.04
CA ALA A 48 -5.48 15.98 -44.61
C ALA A 48 -6.81 16.13 -43.84
N LYS A 49 -7.96 16.00 -44.52
CA LYS A 49 -9.30 15.94 -43.91
C LYS A 49 -9.83 14.52 -43.80
N SER A 50 -9.20 13.58 -44.47
CA SER A 50 -9.49 12.17 -44.44
C SER A 50 -8.52 11.52 -43.45
N THR A 51 -8.72 11.72 -42.16
CA THR A 51 -7.83 11.21 -41.12
C THR A 51 -8.54 10.11 -40.31
N PRO A 52 -7.84 9.06 -39.86
CA PRO A 52 -8.39 8.17 -38.84
C PRO A 52 -8.51 8.88 -37.47
N ALA A 53 -9.20 8.26 -36.52
CA ALA A 53 -9.24 8.75 -35.15
C ALA A 53 -7.86 8.62 -34.49
N ASP A 54 -7.43 9.67 -33.81
CA ASP A 54 -6.18 9.82 -33.08
C ASP A 54 -6.49 10.75 -31.91
N LEU A 55 -6.80 10.18 -30.75
CA LEU A 55 -7.40 10.89 -29.62
C LEU A 55 -6.37 11.74 -28.86
N ASP A 56 -5.13 11.27 -28.71
CA ASP A 56 -4.05 11.99 -28.03
C ASP A 56 -3.21 12.86 -28.99
N GLY A 57 -3.28 12.59 -30.29
CA GLY A 57 -2.63 13.36 -31.35
C GLY A 57 -1.14 13.05 -31.49
N ASP A 58 -0.68 11.86 -31.10
CA ASP A 58 0.72 11.45 -31.20
C ASP A 58 1.12 10.94 -32.61
N GLY A 59 0.14 10.79 -33.51
CA GLY A 59 0.30 10.31 -34.89
C GLY A 59 0.14 8.79 -35.04
N ILE A 60 -0.22 8.08 -33.97
CA ILE A 60 -0.64 6.68 -33.94
C ILE A 60 -2.16 6.64 -33.81
N PRO A 61 -2.90 6.17 -34.82
CA PRO A 61 -4.36 6.17 -34.72
C PRO A 61 -4.88 5.21 -33.63
N ASP A 62 -6.03 5.54 -33.01
CA ASP A 62 -6.65 4.83 -31.87
C ASP A 62 -6.69 3.29 -32.05
N GLY A 63 -6.86 2.81 -33.29
CA GLY A 63 -6.96 1.37 -33.59
C GLY A 63 -5.62 0.62 -33.54
N TYR A 64 -4.50 1.33 -33.48
CA TYR A 64 -3.13 0.81 -33.40
C TYR A 64 -2.35 1.36 -32.21
N ASP A 65 -2.96 2.25 -31.46
CA ASP A 65 -2.38 2.85 -30.27
C ASP A 65 -2.54 1.94 -29.05
N LEU A 66 -1.49 1.85 -28.24
CA LEU A 66 -1.50 1.12 -26.98
C LEU A 66 -1.92 2.00 -25.80
N ASP A 67 -1.95 3.32 -25.97
CA ASP A 67 -2.25 4.36 -24.97
C ASP A 67 -3.09 5.46 -25.65
N ILE A 68 -4.37 5.14 -25.92
CA ILE A 68 -5.22 5.92 -26.85
C ILE A 68 -5.42 7.37 -26.40
N ASP A 69 -5.35 7.66 -25.10
CA ASP A 69 -5.55 9.02 -24.58
C ASP A 69 -4.26 9.69 -24.09
N GLY A 70 -3.12 8.99 -24.16
CA GLY A 70 -1.80 9.54 -23.93
C GLY A 70 -1.52 9.90 -22.47
N ASP A 71 -2.19 9.25 -21.52
CA ASP A 71 -1.97 9.47 -20.08
C ASP A 71 -0.78 8.68 -19.51
N GLY A 72 -0.21 7.77 -20.30
CA GLY A 72 0.92 6.94 -19.95
C GLY A 72 0.54 5.55 -19.44
N VAL A 73 -0.74 5.20 -19.40
CA VAL A 73 -1.26 3.89 -19.00
C VAL A 73 -1.82 3.17 -20.22
N ASN A 74 -1.33 1.96 -20.49
CA ASN A 74 -1.83 1.23 -21.66
C ASN A 74 -3.32 0.91 -21.54
N ASN A 75 -4.04 0.92 -22.66
CA ASN A 75 -5.49 0.66 -22.77
C ASN A 75 -5.99 -0.62 -22.07
N TRP A 76 -5.13 -1.62 -21.88
CA TRP A 76 -5.50 -2.90 -21.24
C TRP A 76 -5.29 -2.90 -19.72
N GLN A 77 -4.62 -1.87 -19.19
CA GLN A 77 -4.39 -1.61 -17.76
C GLN A 77 -5.24 -0.45 -17.26
N ASP A 78 -5.68 0.41 -18.17
CA ASP A 78 -6.49 1.58 -17.89
C ASP A 78 -7.99 1.24 -17.87
N PRO A 79 -8.70 1.47 -16.75
CA PRO A 79 -10.16 1.40 -16.68
C PRO A 79 -10.87 2.44 -17.56
N PHE A 80 -10.22 3.57 -17.90
CA PHE A 80 -10.77 4.66 -18.71
C PHE A 80 -9.91 5.02 -19.92
N PRO A 81 -9.70 4.09 -20.89
CA PRO A 81 -8.73 4.17 -22.01
C PRO A 81 -9.03 5.22 -23.09
N ARG A 82 -9.89 6.19 -22.81
CA ARG A 82 -10.26 7.31 -23.67
C ARG A 82 -10.41 8.61 -22.89
N ASN A 83 -9.96 8.65 -21.64
CA ASN A 83 -10.03 9.78 -20.74
C ASN A 83 -8.66 10.02 -20.11
N ALA A 84 -7.87 10.89 -20.74
CA ALA A 84 -6.52 11.23 -20.31
C ALA A 84 -6.38 11.86 -18.90
N GLN A 85 -7.48 12.01 -18.16
CA GLN A 85 -7.53 12.55 -16.80
C GLN A 85 -7.81 11.48 -15.75
N GLU A 86 -8.14 10.24 -16.14
CA GLU A 86 -8.46 9.15 -15.23
C GLU A 86 -7.80 7.88 -15.71
N SER A 87 -7.00 7.25 -14.86
CA SER A 87 -6.26 6.04 -15.21
C SER A 87 -6.47 4.90 -14.20
N ALA A 88 -7.35 5.10 -13.22
CA ALA A 88 -7.52 4.24 -12.05
C ALA A 88 -8.98 4.25 -11.56
N ASP A 89 -9.42 3.08 -11.08
CA ASP A 89 -10.75 2.76 -10.53
C ASP A 89 -10.52 1.66 -9.48
N VAL A 90 -10.08 2.06 -8.28
CA VAL A 90 -9.57 1.11 -7.27
C VAL A 90 -10.67 0.22 -6.71
N ASP A 91 -11.88 0.73 -6.56
CA ASP A 91 -13.02 0.00 -6.03
C ASP A 91 -13.87 -0.68 -7.13
N GLY A 92 -13.69 -0.28 -8.40
CA GLY A 92 -14.33 -0.88 -9.56
C GLY A 92 -15.77 -0.43 -9.76
N ASP A 93 -16.18 0.73 -9.25
CA ASP A 93 -17.53 1.25 -9.36
C ASP A 93 -17.83 1.96 -10.71
N GLY A 94 -16.78 2.23 -11.48
CA GLY A 94 -16.83 2.87 -12.79
C GLY A 94 -16.71 4.39 -12.76
N VAL A 95 -16.42 4.99 -11.61
CA VAL A 95 -15.97 6.38 -11.44
C VAL A 95 -14.45 6.38 -11.29
N GLY A 96 -13.76 7.28 -11.97
CA GLY A 96 -12.30 7.35 -11.85
C GLY A 96 -11.86 7.90 -10.50
N ASP A 97 -10.75 7.39 -9.96
CA ASP A 97 -10.22 7.78 -8.65
C ASP A 97 -10.04 9.31 -8.50
N THR A 98 -9.83 10.07 -9.59
CA THR A 98 -9.69 11.55 -9.51
C THR A 98 -11.03 12.26 -9.30
N GLN A 99 -12.15 11.60 -9.64
CA GLN A 99 -13.52 12.10 -9.49
C GLN A 99 -14.31 11.38 -8.39
N ASP A 100 -13.81 10.25 -7.90
CA ASP A 100 -14.41 9.50 -6.82
C ASP A 100 -14.12 10.15 -5.46
N ASP A 101 -15.17 10.27 -4.64
CA ASP A 101 -15.07 10.78 -3.28
C ASP A 101 -14.69 9.68 -2.26
N ASP A 102 -14.74 8.39 -2.63
CA ASP A 102 -14.41 7.18 -1.82
C ASP A 102 -13.71 6.12 -2.70
N SER A 103 -12.45 6.39 -3.08
CA SER A 103 -11.75 5.65 -4.15
C SER A 103 -11.53 4.16 -3.87
N ASP A 104 -11.60 3.69 -2.63
CA ASP A 104 -11.47 2.27 -2.29
C ASP A 104 -12.77 1.60 -1.79
N GLY A 105 -13.86 2.38 -1.77
CA GLY A 105 -15.21 1.97 -1.45
C GLY A 105 -15.36 1.36 -0.06
N ASP A 106 -14.53 1.76 0.91
CA ASP A 106 -14.63 1.28 2.30
C ASP A 106 -15.72 2.01 3.12
N GLY A 107 -16.32 3.05 2.54
CA GLY A 107 -17.40 3.82 3.11
C GLY A 107 -16.93 5.08 3.85
N PHE A 108 -15.65 5.42 3.80
CA PHE A 108 -15.09 6.67 4.29
C PHE A 108 -14.62 7.54 3.11
N SER A 109 -14.91 8.85 3.17
CA SER A 109 -14.49 9.72 2.08
C SER A 109 -12.96 9.89 2.06
N ASN A 110 -12.40 10.03 0.87
CA ASN A 110 -11.00 10.35 0.62
C ASN A 110 -10.51 11.54 1.49
N ALA A 111 -11.38 12.53 1.70
CA ALA A 111 -11.09 13.68 2.54
C ALA A 111 -10.99 13.33 4.04
N ASP A 112 -11.91 12.52 4.55
CA ASP A 112 -11.90 12.05 5.94
C ASP A 112 -10.69 11.15 6.21
N GLU A 113 -10.33 10.32 5.24
CA GLU A 113 -9.18 9.44 5.28
C GLU A 113 -7.85 10.20 5.31
N LEU A 114 -7.68 11.17 4.43
CA LEU A 114 -6.51 12.07 4.45
C LEU A 114 -6.41 12.84 5.77
N GLN A 115 -7.55 13.24 6.35
CA GLN A 115 -7.58 13.90 7.65
C GLN A 115 -7.21 12.94 8.80
N ALA A 116 -7.61 11.68 8.71
CA ALA A 116 -7.26 10.62 9.66
C ALA A 116 -5.82 10.09 9.48
N GLY A 117 -5.17 10.42 8.36
CA GLY A 117 -3.85 9.90 7.99
C GLY A 117 -3.88 8.46 7.50
N THR A 118 -5.04 8.02 7.03
CA THR A 118 -5.26 6.70 6.41
C THR A 118 -5.12 6.82 4.88
N ASN A 119 -5.36 5.75 4.12
CA ASN A 119 -4.98 5.69 2.71
C ASN A 119 -6.23 5.55 1.84
N PRO A 120 -6.64 6.64 1.13
CA PRO A 120 -7.78 6.70 0.21
C PRO A 120 -7.93 5.58 -0.82
N ASN A 121 -6.82 4.89 -1.13
CA ASN A 121 -6.77 3.88 -2.18
C ASN A 121 -6.52 2.47 -1.58
N ASN A 122 -6.87 2.24 -0.31
CA ASN A 122 -6.70 0.95 0.34
C ASN A 122 -7.78 0.70 1.40
N LYS A 123 -8.78 -0.07 1.00
CA LYS A 123 -9.95 -0.50 1.78
C LYS A 123 -9.70 -1.04 3.20
N ASN A 124 -8.47 -1.44 3.51
CA ASN A 124 -8.09 -1.95 4.84
C ASN A 124 -7.46 -0.88 5.74
N SER A 125 -7.37 0.35 5.26
CA SER A 125 -6.73 1.47 5.93
C SER A 125 -7.76 2.58 6.05
N PHE A 126 -8.63 2.47 7.06
CA PHE A 126 -9.74 3.38 7.30
C PHE A 126 -9.64 4.10 8.66
N PRO A 127 -10.34 5.23 8.85
CA PRO A 127 -10.40 5.95 10.12
C PRO A 127 -10.97 5.10 11.26
N ASP A 128 -10.10 4.48 12.05
CA ASP A 128 -10.49 3.73 13.25
C ASP A 128 -10.40 4.60 14.51
N GLN A 129 -11.52 4.74 15.21
CA GLN A 129 -11.63 5.48 16.47
C GLN A 129 -11.87 4.57 17.69
N SER A 130 -11.99 3.25 17.48
CA SER A 130 -12.28 2.31 18.55
C SER A 130 -11.00 1.72 19.11
N GLY A 131 -10.84 1.76 20.42
CA GLY A 131 -9.73 1.07 21.07
C GLY A 131 -9.85 -0.45 20.94
N PRO A 132 -8.72 -1.19 20.93
CA PRO A 132 -8.73 -2.64 20.90
C PRO A 132 -9.44 -3.18 22.15
N VAL A 133 -10.21 -4.26 22.04
CA VAL A 133 -10.72 -4.97 23.21
C VAL A 133 -9.55 -5.65 23.92
N LEU A 134 -9.39 -5.38 25.21
CA LEU A 134 -8.31 -5.91 26.05
C LEU A 134 -8.89 -6.69 27.24
N GLU A 135 -8.46 -7.93 27.38
CA GLU A 135 -8.78 -8.79 28.51
C GLU A 135 -7.51 -9.48 29.03
N VAL A 136 -7.11 -9.15 30.26
CA VAL A 136 -6.05 -9.86 30.97
C VAL A 136 -6.65 -11.10 31.63
N ILE A 137 -6.07 -12.27 31.37
CA ILE A 137 -6.48 -13.52 32.05
C ILE A 137 -6.07 -13.42 33.52
N GLU A 138 -6.97 -13.85 34.40
CA GLU A 138 -6.85 -13.74 35.84
C GLU A 138 -5.47 -14.17 36.36
N MET A 139 -4.81 -13.26 37.06
CA MET A 139 -3.48 -13.46 37.65
C MET A 139 -3.61 -13.77 39.14
N PRO A 140 -2.73 -14.61 39.70
CA PRO A 140 -2.71 -14.83 41.14
C PRO A 140 -2.41 -13.52 41.87
N GLU A 141 -3.17 -13.24 42.94
CA GLU A 141 -3.00 -12.03 43.77
C GLU A 141 -1.60 -11.94 44.42
N SER A 142 -0.93 -13.09 44.60
CA SER A 142 0.42 -13.18 45.16
C SER A 142 1.27 -14.20 44.42
N VAL A 143 2.53 -13.86 44.20
CA VAL A 143 3.55 -14.69 43.55
C VAL A 143 4.84 -14.72 44.37
N ASN A 144 5.58 -15.82 44.26
CA ASN A 144 6.91 -15.99 44.86
C ASN A 144 8.05 -15.83 43.83
N GLN A 145 7.71 -15.54 42.57
CA GLN A 145 8.66 -15.33 41.49
C GLN A 145 8.77 -13.83 41.20
N ARG A 146 10.00 -13.36 40.98
CA ARG A 146 10.25 -11.95 40.65
C ARG A 146 9.86 -11.59 39.22
N ILE A 147 9.87 -12.56 38.32
CA ILE A 147 9.50 -12.38 36.92
C ILE A 147 8.24 -13.20 36.70
N VAL A 148 7.20 -12.57 36.16
CA VAL A 148 5.92 -13.21 35.87
C VAL A 148 5.50 -12.95 34.43
N ASP A 149 4.74 -13.89 33.87
CA ASP A 149 4.12 -13.75 32.56
C ASP A 149 2.69 -13.24 32.71
N ILE A 150 2.43 -12.01 32.27
CA ILE A 150 1.08 -11.47 32.14
C ILE A 150 0.54 -11.89 30.78
N ARG A 151 -0.57 -12.62 30.80
CA ARG A 151 -1.23 -13.19 29.63
C ARG A 151 -2.64 -12.67 29.51
N GLY A 152 -3.14 -12.62 28.29
CA GLY A 152 -4.47 -12.15 28.01
C GLY A 152 -4.81 -12.27 26.54
N MET A 153 -5.95 -11.70 26.18
CA MET A 153 -6.40 -11.53 24.83
C MET A 153 -6.49 -10.03 24.51
N ALA A 154 -6.02 -9.66 23.33
CA ALA A 154 -6.31 -8.38 22.74
C ALA A 154 -6.76 -8.61 21.30
N PHE A 155 -7.88 -8.04 20.91
CA PHE A 155 -8.35 -8.04 19.53
C PHE A 155 -8.91 -6.67 19.19
N ASP A 156 -8.84 -6.32 17.92
CA ASP A 156 -9.39 -5.09 17.41
C ASP A 156 -10.29 -5.41 16.20
N MET A 157 -11.40 -4.68 16.09
CA MET A 157 -12.33 -4.83 14.97
C MET A 157 -12.00 -3.88 13.82
N GLY A 158 -11.15 -2.86 14.05
CA GLY A 158 -10.67 -1.96 13.02
C GLY A 158 -9.31 -2.37 12.47
N MET A 159 -8.29 -1.51 12.63
CA MET A 159 -6.99 -1.67 11.97
C MET A 159 -6.02 -2.64 12.66
N GLY A 160 -6.51 -3.45 13.60
CA GLY A 160 -5.75 -4.48 14.28
C GLY A 160 -4.91 -3.96 15.43
N VAL A 161 -4.52 -4.87 16.33
CA VAL A 161 -3.69 -4.52 17.50
C VAL A 161 -2.22 -4.38 17.08
N LYS A 162 -1.67 -3.18 17.17
CA LYS A 162 -0.28 -2.84 16.84
C LYS A 162 0.71 -3.27 17.90
N LYS A 163 0.40 -3.05 19.18
CA LYS A 163 1.29 -3.41 20.29
C LYS A 163 0.56 -3.61 21.61
N ILE A 164 1.18 -4.41 22.48
CA ILE A 164 0.80 -4.60 23.87
C ILE A 164 2.00 -4.30 24.77
N GLN A 165 1.77 -3.59 25.88
CA GLN A 165 2.81 -3.29 26.85
C GLN A 165 2.22 -3.25 28.26
N VAL A 166 3.07 -3.51 29.25
CA VAL A 166 2.74 -3.31 30.66
C VAL A 166 3.60 -2.19 31.22
N VAL A 167 3.01 -1.29 31.98
CA VAL A 167 3.71 -0.19 32.65
C VAL A 167 3.52 -0.35 34.17
N ASN A 168 4.60 -0.30 34.94
CA ASN A 168 4.50 -0.32 36.40
C ASN A 168 4.33 1.10 36.97
N ALA A 169 4.10 1.20 38.28
CA ALA A 169 4.00 2.49 38.97
C ALA A 169 5.26 3.37 38.88
N ASP A 170 6.44 2.75 38.68
CA ASP A 170 7.71 3.46 38.52
C ASP A 170 7.90 4.03 37.09
N GLY A 171 7.04 3.64 36.14
CA GLY A 171 7.11 4.05 34.74
C GLY A 171 7.95 3.12 33.85
N ASP A 172 8.44 1.99 34.36
CA ASP A 172 9.10 0.97 33.54
C ASP A 172 8.12 0.37 32.55
N ILE A 173 8.56 0.26 31.29
CA ILE A 173 7.76 -0.31 30.19
C ILE A 173 8.26 -1.72 29.89
N PHE A 174 7.35 -2.68 29.99
CA PHE A 174 7.56 -4.07 29.62
C PHE A 174 6.84 -4.34 28.29
N PRO A 175 7.56 -4.49 27.17
CA PRO A 175 6.95 -4.79 25.89
C PRO A 175 6.43 -6.22 25.87
N GLY A 176 5.23 -6.41 25.33
CA GLY A 176 4.64 -7.71 25.10
C GLY A 176 4.78 -8.19 23.67
N HIS A 177 4.41 -9.44 23.44
CA HIS A 177 4.31 -10.04 22.10
C HIS A 177 3.04 -10.87 22.01
N PHE A 178 2.60 -11.13 20.78
CA PHE A 178 1.51 -12.03 20.48
C PHE A 178 2.04 -13.45 20.31
N GLU A 179 1.49 -14.40 21.05
CA GLU A 179 1.79 -15.84 20.89
C GLU A 179 0.96 -16.44 19.75
N TYR A 180 -0.26 -15.92 19.55
CA TYR A 180 -1.22 -16.28 18.50
C TYR A 180 -1.94 -15.03 17.99
N THR A 181 -3.00 -15.19 17.20
CA THR A 181 -3.74 -14.07 16.58
C THR A 181 -4.27 -13.03 17.57
N THR A 182 -4.68 -13.45 18.77
CA THR A 182 -5.26 -12.56 19.80
C THR A 182 -4.59 -12.67 21.15
N HIS A 183 -3.80 -13.72 21.40
CA HIS A 183 -3.24 -13.99 22.72
C HIS A 183 -1.89 -13.30 22.87
N PHE A 184 -1.73 -12.54 23.94
CA PHE A 184 -0.49 -11.87 24.24
C PHE A 184 0.19 -12.42 25.49
N ASN A 185 1.50 -12.19 25.56
CA ASN A 185 2.33 -12.49 26.71
C ASN A 185 3.31 -11.35 26.97
N VAL A 186 3.38 -10.91 28.23
CA VAL A 186 4.31 -9.87 28.69
C VAL A 186 5.09 -10.37 29.89
N LYS A 187 6.42 -10.38 29.78
CA LYS A 187 7.31 -10.68 30.91
C LYS A 187 7.53 -9.43 31.75
N VAL A 188 7.05 -9.45 32.98
CA VAL A 188 7.13 -8.32 33.91
C VAL A 188 8.04 -8.64 35.08
N ARG A 189 8.93 -7.71 35.41
CA ARG A 189 9.75 -7.77 36.62
C ARG A 189 9.06 -7.02 37.74
N LEU A 190 8.88 -7.69 38.87
CA LEU A 190 8.20 -7.15 40.04
C LEU A 190 9.18 -6.59 41.07
N ASN A 191 8.70 -5.54 41.75
CA ASN A 191 9.27 -5.02 42.98
C ASN A 191 8.71 -5.79 44.18
N ARG A 192 9.46 -5.83 45.27
CA ARG A 192 9.02 -6.52 46.49
C ARG A 192 7.78 -5.83 47.06
N GLY A 193 6.77 -6.63 47.43
CA GLY A 193 5.49 -6.10 47.92
C GLY A 193 4.47 -5.93 46.80
N GLU A 194 3.56 -4.97 46.97
CA GLU A 194 2.47 -4.70 46.02
C GLU A 194 2.99 -4.01 44.76
N ASN A 195 2.57 -4.49 43.59
CA ASN A 195 2.86 -3.92 42.28
C ASN A 195 1.54 -3.58 41.59
N GLN A 196 1.38 -2.30 41.26
CA GLN A 196 0.29 -1.82 40.42
C GLN A 196 0.79 -1.74 38.99
N LEU A 197 0.14 -2.51 38.11
CA LEU A 197 0.52 -2.65 36.72
C LEU A 197 -0.63 -2.19 35.82
N GLN A 198 -0.29 -1.40 34.82
CA GLN A 198 -1.19 -0.99 33.76
C GLN A 198 -0.86 -1.79 32.49
N VAL A 199 -1.75 -2.67 32.09
CA VAL A 199 -1.70 -3.33 30.79
C VAL A 199 -2.35 -2.42 29.76
N ALA A 200 -1.69 -2.19 28.63
CA ALA A 200 -2.15 -1.30 27.59
C ALA A 200 -1.99 -1.93 26.20
N ALA A 201 -3.10 -2.04 25.47
CA ALA A 201 -3.16 -2.46 24.08
C ALA A 201 -3.37 -1.23 23.19
N TYR A 202 -2.60 -1.13 22.11
CA TYR A 202 -2.67 -0.07 21.12
C TYR A 202 -2.98 -0.68 19.77
N ASP A 203 -3.90 -0.08 19.03
CA ASP A 203 -4.15 -0.44 17.64
C ASP A 203 -3.24 0.33 16.66
N SER A 204 -3.46 0.11 15.36
CA SER A 204 -2.73 0.81 14.30
C SER A 204 -3.09 2.30 14.20
N ALA A 205 -4.31 2.70 14.59
CA ALA A 205 -4.76 4.10 14.70
C ALA A 205 -4.19 4.84 15.91
N ASN A 206 -3.51 4.13 16.82
CA ASN A 206 -3.06 4.59 18.13
C ASN A 206 -4.19 4.84 19.15
N ASN A 207 -5.38 4.28 18.96
CA ASN A 207 -6.33 4.15 20.06
C ASN A 207 -5.77 3.17 21.09
N VAL A 208 -6.22 3.32 22.34
CA VAL A 208 -5.64 2.58 23.46
C VAL A 208 -6.71 2.08 24.43
N SER A 209 -6.58 0.81 24.79
CA SER A 209 -7.34 0.20 25.88
C SER A 209 -6.43 -0.16 27.03
N ARG A 210 -6.94 0.03 28.26
CA ARG A 210 -6.14 -0.06 29.47
C ARG A 210 -6.85 -0.90 30.51
N GLN A 211 -6.11 -1.81 31.14
CA GLN A 211 -6.58 -2.59 32.28
C GLN A 211 -5.54 -2.53 33.40
N PHE A 212 -6.01 -2.35 34.63
CA PHE A 212 -5.14 -2.33 35.80
C PHE A 212 -5.16 -3.69 36.48
N VAL A 213 -3.98 -4.17 36.87
CA VAL A 213 -3.77 -5.41 37.59
C VAL A 213 -2.90 -5.11 38.79
N THR A 214 -3.27 -5.66 39.94
CA THR A 214 -2.49 -5.54 41.17
C THR A 214 -2.02 -6.93 41.58
N LEU A 215 -0.73 -7.06 41.91
CA LEU A 215 -0.19 -8.30 42.44
C LEU A 215 0.91 -8.08 43.45
N SER A 216 1.03 -9.00 44.41
CA SER A 216 2.06 -8.95 45.45
C SER A 216 3.19 -9.93 45.16
N TYR A 217 4.43 -9.45 45.20
CA TYR A 217 5.62 -10.29 45.16
C TYR A 217 6.19 -10.50 46.57
N ASN A 218 6.04 -11.74 47.04
CA ASN A 218 6.50 -12.21 48.34
C ASN A 218 7.53 -13.34 48.14
N PRO A 219 8.84 -13.01 48.11
CA PRO A 219 9.92 -13.98 47.86
C PRO A 219 10.02 -15.08 48.92
#